data_AF-A0A8T4C9F0-F1
#
_entry.id   AF-A0A8T4C9F0-F1
#
_cell.length_a   1.000
_cell.length_b   1.000
_cell.length_c   1.000
_cell.angle_alpha   90.00
_cell.angle_beta   90.00
_cell.angle_gamma   90.00
#
_symmetry.space_group_name_H-M   'P 1'
#
loop_
_entity.id
_entity.type
_entity.pdbx_description
1 polymer ?
#
loop_
_entity_poly.entity_id
_entity_poly.type
_entity_poly.pdbx_seq_one_letter_code
_entity_poly.pdbx_strand_id
1 'polypeptide(L)'
;MTLKEVLGSVKDRQIIVIMKDGRGFRGRLLRFDDETIVLRDVFETLNQEVDEKGYMFWRRVLHSYLVINTQHVIRVWPWDIPA
;
A
#
# COMPACT_ATOMS: atom_id res chain seq x y z
N MET A 1 11.75 3.93 13.27
CA MET A 1 11.98 3.87 11.82
C MET A 1 11.03 4.85 11.15
N THR A 2 11.54 5.78 10.36
CA THR A 2 10.73 6.76 9.61
C THR A 2 10.07 6.09 8.40
N LEU A 3 9.02 6.72 7.84
CA LEU A 3 8.39 6.24 6.60
C LEU A 3 9.40 6.11 5.45
N LYS A 4 10.33 7.07 5.35
CA LYS A 4 11.40 7.12 4.35
C LYS A 4 12.36 5.94 4.48
N GLU A 5 12.75 5.59 5.70
CA GLU A 5 13.60 4.41 5.98
C GLU A 5 12.90 3.11 5.59
N VAL A 6 11.61 2.98 5.95
CA VAL A 6 10.80 1.80 5.57
C VAL A 6 10.73 1.67 4.05
N LEU A 7 10.31 2.73 3.34
CA LEU A 7 10.20 2.76 1.89
C LEU A 7 11.54 2.49 1.19
N GLY A 8 12.64 3.03 1.73
CA GLY A 8 13.99 2.78 1.23
C GLY A 8 14.40 1.31 1.27
N SER A 9 13.97 0.57 2.30
CA SER A 9 14.26 -0.87 2.46
C SER A 9 13.43 -1.80 1.58
N VAL A 10 12.33 -1.30 0.99
CA VAL A 10 11.35 -2.10 0.23
C VAL A 10 11.21 -1.65 -1.22
N LYS A 11 12.21 -0.94 -1.76
CA LYS A 11 12.24 -0.52 -3.16
C LYS A 11 12.03 -1.71 -4.10
N ASP A 12 11.19 -1.50 -5.12
CA ASP A 12 10.80 -2.51 -6.12
C ASP A 12 10.03 -3.74 -5.58
N ARG A 13 9.68 -3.77 -4.29
CA ARG A 13 8.86 -4.83 -3.68
C ARG A 13 7.37 -4.50 -3.70
N GLN A 14 6.54 -5.52 -3.52
CA GLN A 14 5.14 -5.28 -3.16
C GLN A 14 5.04 -4.78 -1.73
N ILE A 15 4.22 -3.76 -1.52
CA ILE A 15 3.96 -3.18 -0.20
C ILE A 15 2.45 -3.02 0.01
N ILE A 16 2.06 -2.96 1.27
CA ILE A 16 0.76 -2.42 1.69
C ILE A 16 0.95 -0.99 2.19
N VAL A 17 0.02 -0.12 1.81
CA VAL A 17 -0.14 1.24 2.32
C VAL A 17 -1.54 1.37 2.92
N ILE A 18 -1.63 1.74 4.20
CA ILE A 18 -2.91 2.01 4.86
C ILE A 18 -3.11 3.50 5.01
N MET A 19 -4.28 3.97 4.59
CA MET A 19 -4.68 5.36 4.56
C MET A 19 -5.51 5.74 5.80
N LYS A 20 -5.53 7.04 6.12
CA LYS A 20 -6.30 7.61 7.23
C LYS A 20 -7.81 7.43 7.11
N ASP A 21 -8.32 7.28 5.90
CA ASP A 21 -9.74 7.08 5.62
C ASP A 21 -10.17 5.59 5.65
N GLY A 22 -9.27 4.69 6.03
CA GLY A 22 -9.55 3.26 6.10
C GLY A 22 -9.39 2.51 4.79
N ARG A 23 -8.94 3.15 3.70
CA ARG A 23 -8.50 2.46 2.49
C ARG A 23 -7.13 1.80 2.69
N GLY A 24 -6.96 0.64 2.09
CA GLY A 24 -5.68 -0.06 1.98
C GLY A 24 -5.32 -0.25 0.51
N PHE A 25 -4.06 0.00 0.17
CA PHE A 25 -3.52 -0.24 -1.16
C PHE A 25 -2.39 -1.24 -1.10
N ARG A 26 -2.46 -2.26 -1.95
CA ARG A 26 -1.36 -3.21 -2.19
C ARG A 26 -0.84 -2.99 -3.60
N GLY A 27 0.46 -2.78 -3.75
CA GLY A 27 1.06 -2.59 -5.08
C GLY A 27 2.57 -2.65 -5.04
N ARG A 28 3.22 -2.67 -6.20
CA ARG A 28 4.68 -2.63 -6.29
C ARG A 28 5.16 -1.19 -6.17
N LEU A 29 6.07 -0.93 -5.23
CA LEU A 29 6.69 0.38 -5.03
C LEU A 29 7.58 0.74 -6.21
N LEU A 30 7.27 1.85 -6.90
CA LEU A 30 8.05 2.34 -8.05
C LEU A 30 8.94 3.52 -7.66
N ARG A 31 8.38 4.50 -6.95
CA ARG A 31 9.07 5.71 -6.49
C ARG A 31 8.45 6.21 -5.20
N PHE A 32 9.23 6.90 -4.40
CA PHE A 32 8.74 7.70 -3.29
C PHE A 32 9.61 8.93 -3.09
N ASP A 33 9.04 9.93 -2.44
CA ASP A 33 9.73 11.06 -1.84
C ASP A 33 9.02 11.46 -0.54
N ASP A 34 9.27 12.67 -0.04
CA ASP A 34 8.72 13.10 1.23
C ASP A 34 7.20 13.37 1.16
N GLU A 35 6.66 13.63 -0.05
CA GLU A 35 5.25 13.97 -0.27
C GLU A 35 4.45 12.83 -0.93
N THR A 36 5.11 11.98 -1.71
CA THR A 36 4.44 11.03 -2.59
C THR A 36 4.98 9.61 -2.51
N ILE A 37 4.08 8.64 -2.72
CA ILE A 37 4.39 7.24 -2.99
C ILE A 37 3.72 6.86 -4.31
N VAL A 38 4.46 6.25 -5.23
CA VAL A 38 3.95 5.78 -6.53
C VAL A 38 3.96 4.26 -6.55
N LEU A 39 2.78 3.68 -6.76
CA LEU A 39 2.57 2.24 -6.89
C LEU A 39 2.15 1.87 -8.30
N ARG A 40 2.49 0.65 -8.73
CA ARG A 40 1.92 -0.01 -9.92
C ARG A 40 1.26 -1.34 -9.54
N ASP A 41 0.45 -1.88 -10.44
CA ASP A 41 -0.26 -3.16 -10.27
C ASP A 41 -1.08 -3.18 -8.97
N VAL A 42 -1.91 -2.15 -8.78
CA VAL A 42 -2.51 -1.81 -7.50
C VAL A 42 -3.80 -2.58 -7.25
N PHE A 43 -3.96 -3.01 -6.01
CA PHE A 43 -5.19 -3.53 -5.45
C PHE A 43 -5.62 -2.61 -4.31
N GLU A 44 -6.93 -2.41 -4.18
CA GLU A 44 -7.55 -1.62 -3.13
C GLU A 44 -8.41 -2.52 -2.24
N THR A 45 -8.48 -2.18 -0.96
CA THR A 45 -9.44 -2.74 0.00
C THR A 45 -9.97 -1.62 0.88
N LEU A 46 -11.11 -1.85 1.51
CA LEU A 46 -11.58 -1.08 2.65
C LEU A 46 -11.37 -1.90 3.91
N ASN A 47 -10.85 -1.30 4.98
CA ASN A 47 -10.61 -2.00 6.25
C ASN A 47 -11.89 -2.58 6.89
N GLN A 48 -13.06 -2.11 6.46
CA GLN A 48 -14.37 -2.59 6.92
C GLN A 48 -14.88 -3.79 6.09
N GLU A 49 -14.27 -4.08 4.94
CA GLU A 49 -14.61 -5.21 4.08
C GLU A 49 -13.73 -6.41 4.43
N VAL A 50 -14.04 -7.02 5.58
CA VAL A 50 -13.41 -8.26 6.04
C VAL A 50 -14.41 -9.42 6.01
N ASP A 51 -13.93 -10.62 5.68
CA ASP A 51 -14.74 -11.83 5.81
C ASP A 51 -14.87 -12.28 7.28
N GLU A 52 -15.63 -13.36 7.52
CA GLU A 52 -15.84 -13.95 8.85
C GLU A 52 -14.55 -14.39 9.56
N LYS A 53 -13.43 -14.50 8.82
CA LYS A 53 -12.11 -14.88 9.32
C LYS A 53 -11.17 -13.69 9.46
N GLY A 54 -11.63 -12.48 9.12
CA GLY A 54 -10.85 -11.25 9.19
C GLY A 54 -9.99 -10.97 7.95
N TYR A 55 -10.18 -11.69 6.84
CA TYR A 55 -9.45 -11.43 5.60
C TYR A 55 -10.06 -10.26 4.83
N MET A 56 -9.19 -9.34 4.40
CA MET A 56 -9.57 -8.19 3.57
C MET A 56 -9.83 -8.59 2.12
N PHE A 57 -10.90 -8.04 1.52
CA PHE A 57 -11.23 -8.23 0.11
C PHE A 57 -10.48 -7.25 -0.80
N TRP A 58 -9.47 -7.76 -1.51
CA TRP A 58 -8.65 -6.96 -2.43
C TRP A 58 -9.25 -6.91 -3.84
N ARG A 59 -9.58 -5.72 -4.31
CA ARG A 59 -10.09 -5.45 -5.67
C ARG A 59 -8.99 -4.83 -6.53
N ARG A 60 -8.83 -5.32 -7.76
CA ARG A 60 -7.83 -4.76 -8.68
C ARG A 60 -8.26 -3.36 -9.14
N VAL A 61 -7.35 -2.40 -9.03
CA VAL A 61 -7.51 -1.07 -9.63
C VAL A 61 -6.95 -1.12 -11.04
N LEU A 62 -7.75 -0.71 -12.04
CA LEU A 62 -7.38 -0.84 -13.47
C LEU A 62 -6.44 0.27 -13.98
N HIS A 63 -6.00 1.18 -13.12
CA HIS A 63 -5.08 2.25 -13.48
C HIS A 63 -3.63 1.75 -13.50
N SER A 64 -2.83 2.25 -14.44
CA SER A 64 -1.41 1.87 -14.58
C SER A 64 -0.58 2.20 -13.34
N TYR A 65 -0.90 3.32 -12.67
CA TYR A 65 -0.21 3.77 -11.46
C TYR A 65 -1.19 4.41 -10.47
N LEU A 66 -0.86 4.32 -9.19
CA LEU A 66 -1.51 5.07 -8.11
C LEU A 66 -0.48 6.00 -7.46
N VAL A 67 -0.83 7.28 -7.32
CA VAL A 67 -0.05 8.26 -6.58
C VAL A 67 -0.74 8.52 -5.25
N ILE A 68 0.01 8.33 -4.15
CA ILE A 68 -0.49 8.46 -2.78
C ILE A 68 0.24 9.62 -2.11
N ASN A 69 -0.50 10.52 -1.47
CA ASN A 69 0.07 11.57 -0.65
C ASN A 69 0.43 11.03 0.76
N THR A 70 1.68 11.21 1.16
CA THR A 70 2.25 10.66 2.41
C THR A 70 1.57 11.19 3.67
N GLN A 71 0.97 12.38 3.63
CA GLN A 71 0.24 12.96 4.77
C GLN A 71 -1.02 12.17 5.14
N HIS A 72 -1.54 11.38 4.21
CA HIS A 72 -2.70 10.53 4.43
C HIS A 72 -2.34 9.09 4.78
N VAL A 73 -1.05 8.76 4.84
CA VAL A 73 -0.59 7.41 5.18
C VAL A 73 -0.53 7.24 6.70
N ILE A 74 -1.13 6.16 7.19
CA ILE A 74 -0.97 5.69 8.57
C ILE A 74 0.24 4.78 8.67
N ARG A 75 0.36 3.81 7.76
CA ARG A 75 1.35 2.74 7.87
C ARG A 75 1.71 2.15 6.52
N VAL A 76 2.95 1.68 6.41
CA VAL A 76 3.48 0.93 5.27
C VAL A 76 4.23 -0.31 5.77
N TRP A 77 4.13 -1.43 5.05
CA TRP A 77 4.97 -2.62 5.28
C TRP A 77 5.12 -3.46 4.00
N PRO A 78 6.20 -4.27 3.90
CA PRO A 78 6.35 -5.20 2.79
C PRO A 78 5.21 -6.23 2.76
N TRP A 79 4.73 -6.54 1.56
CA TRP A 79 3.81 -7.65 1.35
C TRP A 79 4.62 -8.90 1.00
N ASP A 80 5.03 -9.62 2.04
CA ASP A 80 5.66 -10.93 1.90
C ASP A 80 4.57 -11.99 2.00
N ILE A 81 4.15 -12.57 0.87
CA ILE A 81 3.38 -13.82 0.93
C ILE A 81 4.41 -14.92 1.19
N PRO A 82 4.35 -15.66 2.31
CA PRO A 82 5.15 -16.87 2.44
C PRO A 82 4.81 -17.78 1.25
N ALA A 83 5.86 -18.21 0.54
CA ALA A 83 5.75 -19.12 -0.60
C ALA A 83 5.11 -20.46 -0.21
#